data_AF-A0A321L467-F1
#
_entry.id   AF-A0A321L467-F1
#
_cell.length_a   1.000
_cell.length_b   1.000
_cell.length_c   1.000
_cell.angle_alpha   90.00
_cell.angle_beta   90.00
_cell.angle_gamma   90.00
#
_symmetry.space_group_name_H-M   'P 1'
#
loop_
_entity.id
_entity.type
_entity.pdbx_description
1 polymer ?
#
loop_
_entity_poly.entity_id
_entity_poly.type
_entity_poly.pdbx_seq_one_letter_code
_entity_poly.pdbx_strand_id
1 'polypeptide(L)'
;MPDPSEIAKARKQFSPQAWRELFGDLLKDPEKAEQITIAMMALRGMMIGGWPWWKVAGHAINNAIIACRPFVRPDVLSEKIREERRSK
;
A
#
# COMPACT_ATOMS: atom_id res chain seq x y z
N MET A 1 1.26 -15.84 -15.93
CA MET A 1 2.37 -15.03 -15.39
C MET A 1 2.07 -13.57 -15.69
N PRO A 2 2.32 -12.64 -14.75
CA PRO A 2 2.08 -11.22 -15.01
C PRO A 2 3.03 -10.68 -16.09
N ASP A 3 2.58 -9.67 -16.83
CA ASP A 3 3.34 -9.07 -17.92
C ASP A 3 4.61 -8.37 -17.36
N PRO A 4 5.80 -8.56 -17.97
CA PRO A 4 7.03 -7.88 -17.55
C PRO A 4 6.90 -6.35 -17.41
N SER A 5 6.07 -5.72 -18.24
CA SER A 5 5.78 -4.29 -18.20
C SER A 5 4.98 -3.88 -16.96
N GLU A 6 4.04 -4.72 -16.50
CA GLU A 6 3.28 -4.52 -15.26
C GLU A 6 4.18 -4.64 -14.03
N ILE A 7 5.10 -5.61 -14.02
CA ILE A 7 6.09 -5.78 -12.95
C ILE A 7 7.02 -4.56 -12.88
N ALA A 8 7.48 -4.05 -14.02
CA ALA A 8 8.32 -2.87 -14.07
C ALA A 8 7.58 -1.61 -13.56
N LYS A 9 6.30 -1.44 -13.96
CA LYS A 9 5.45 -0.36 -13.47
C LYS A 9 5.24 -0.44 -11.96
N ALA A 10 4.94 -1.62 -11.43
CA ALA A 10 4.79 -1.84 -9.99
C ALA A 10 6.09 -1.54 -9.23
N ARG A 11 7.25 -2.01 -9.72
CA ARG A 11 8.55 -1.73 -9.11
C ARG A 11 8.85 -0.23 -9.04
N LYS A 12 8.50 0.53 -10.09
CA LYS A 12 8.67 1.98 -10.10
C LYS A 12 7.75 2.65 -9.08
N GLN A 13 6.47 2.26 -9.08
CA GLN A 13 5.43 2.83 -8.23
C GLN A 13 5.65 2.55 -6.73
N PHE A 14 6.24 1.41 -6.39
CA PHE A 14 6.56 1.02 -5.01
C PHE A 14 8.06 1.09 -4.69
N SER A 15 8.81 1.87 -5.46
CA SER A 15 10.24 2.09 -5.19
C SER A 15 10.46 2.82 -3.86
N PRO A 16 11.61 2.65 -3.20
CA PRO A 16 11.91 3.38 -1.96
C PRO A 16 11.78 4.91 -2.12
N GLN A 17 12.11 5.43 -3.30
CA GLN A 17 11.98 6.84 -3.61
C GLN A 17 10.50 7.28 -3.63
N ALA A 18 9.62 6.51 -4.29
CA ALA A 18 8.19 6.77 -4.30
C ALA A 18 7.59 6.75 -2.88
N TRP A 19 8.03 5.82 -2.02
CA TRP A 19 7.60 5.79 -0.61
C TRP A 19 8.07 7.02 0.17
N ARG A 20 9.31 7.47 -0.04
CA ARG A 20 9.80 8.73 0.56
C ARG A 20 9.05 9.95 0.06
N GLU A 21 8.63 9.97 -1.20
CA GLU A 21 7.82 11.06 -1.74
C GLU A 21 6.40 11.04 -1.15
N LEU A 22 5.81 9.86 -0.97
CA LEU A 22 4.45 9.70 -0.41
C LEU A 22 4.37 10.01 1.08
N PHE A 23 5.38 9.59 1.86
CA PHE A 23 5.37 9.68 3.32
C PHE A 23 6.39 10.69 3.87
N GLY A 24 7.03 11.50 3.02
CA GLY A 24 8.24 12.27 3.32
C GLY A 24 8.36 12.85 4.73
N ASP A 25 7.43 13.71 5.13
CA ASP A 25 7.48 14.33 6.47
C ASP A 25 7.13 13.36 7.60
N LEU A 26 6.28 12.36 7.37
CA LEU A 26 5.99 11.31 8.33
C LEU A 26 7.21 10.42 8.60
N LEU A 27 8.06 10.18 7.59
CA LEU A 27 9.27 9.36 7.76
C LEU A 27 10.41 10.08 8.47
N LYS A 28 10.31 11.40 8.69
CA LYS A 28 11.28 12.16 9.50
C LYS A 28 11.08 11.95 11.00
N ASP A 29 9.88 11.54 11.41
CA ASP A 29 9.57 11.13 12.78
C ASP A 29 9.98 9.65 12.97
N PRO A 30 10.99 9.35 13.81
CA PRO A 30 11.45 7.97 14.01
C PRO A 30 10.34 7.02 14.48
N GLU A 31 9.40 7.49 15.31
CA GLU A 31 8.31 6.66 15.83
C GLU A 31 7.34 6.27 14.71
N LYS A 32 7.00 7.23 13.83
CA LYS A 32 6.13 6.97 12.68
C LYS A 32 6.81 6.08 11.64
N ALA A 33 8.10 6.29 11.39
CA ALA A 33 8.88 5.43 10.51
C ALA A 33 8.95 3.98 11.03
N GLU A 34 9.13 3.79 12.34
CA GLU A 34 9.11 2.48 12.98
C GLU A 34 7.74 1.79 12.83
N GLN A 35 6.65 2.51 13.15
CA GLN A 35 5.27 2.00 13.04
C GLN A 35 4.95 1.52 11.61
N ILE A 36 5.30 2.31 10.60
CA ILE A 36 5.11 1.94 9.18
C ILE A 36 5.96 0.71 8.84
N THR A 37 7.22 0.66 9.27
CA THR A 37 8.13 -0.44 8.98
C THR A 37 7.63 -1.76 9.56
N ILE A 38 7.22 -1.77 10.84
CA ILE A 38 6.66 -2.94 11.51
C ILE A 38 5.40 -3.43 10.78
N ALA A 39 4.49 -2.51 10.42
CA ALA A 39 3.27 -2.86 9.69
C ALA A 39 3.58 -3.52 8.33
N MET A 40 4.53 -2.97 7.57
CA MET A 40 4.93 -3.52 6.27
C MET A 40 5.63 -4.88 6.40
N MET A 41 6.45 -5.07 7.44
CA MET A 41 7.08 -6.38 7.73
C MET A 41 6.03 -7.45 8.04
N ALA A 42 5.01 -7.13 8.83
CA ALA A 42 3.92 -8.04 9.13
C ALA A 42 3.13 -8.43 7.87
N LEU A 43 2.77 -7.45 7.03
CA LEU A 43 2.10 -7.70 5.74
C LEU A 43 2.94 -8.56 4.81
N ARG A 44 4.25 -8.29 4.72
CA ARG A 44 5.18 -9.11 3.93
C ARG A 44 5.23 -10.55 4.42
N GLY A 45 5.29 -10.76 5.74
CA GLY A 45 5.25 -12.09 6.34
C GLY A 45 3.99 -12.87 5.93
N MET A 46 2.83 -12.22 5.97
CA MET A 46 1.56 -12.80 5.52
C MET A 46 1.60 -13.14 4.02
N MET A 47 2.15 -12.26 3.17
CA MET A 47 2.22 -12.54 1.73
C MET A 47 3.21 -13.67 1.37
N ILE A 48 4.20 -13.98 2.21
CA ILE A 48 5.12 -15.10 1.95
C ILE A 48 4.47 -16.45 2.30
N GLY A 49 3.53 -16.48 3.26
CA GLY A 49 2.97 -17.71 3.84
C GLY A 49 2.07 -18.58 2.94
N GLY A 50 1.83 -18.21 1.68
CA GLY A 50 0.96 -18.96 0.76
C GLY A 50 -0.50 -18.50 0.78
N TRP A 51 -1.35 -19.14 -0.04
CA TRP A 51 -2.67 -18.62 -0.46
C TRP A 51 -3.63 -18.17 0.68
N PRO A 52 -3.75 -18.89 1.81
CA PRO A 52 -4.58 -18.45 2.93
C PRO A 52 -4.11 -17.11 3.53
N TRP A 53 -2.80 -16.93 3.63
CA TRP A 53 -2.19 -15.73 4.22
C TRP A 53 -2.23 -14.52 3.29
N TRP A 54 -2.23 -14.73 1.97
CA TRP A 54 -2.52 -13.67 1.00
C TRP A 54 -3.90 -13.05 1.20
N LYS A 55 -4.92 -13.87 1.50
CA LYS A 55 -6.27 -13.35 1.80
C LYS A 55 -6.28 -12.53 3.09
N VAL A 56 -5.57 -12.99 4.12
CA VAL A 56 -5.43 -12.25 5.38
C VAL A 56 -4.72 -10.92 5.15
N ALA A 57 -3.63 -10.90 4.37
CA ALA A 57 -2.92 -9.67 4.01
C ALA A 57 -3.84 -8.70 3.25
N GLY A 58 -4.60 -9.20 2.27
CA GLY A 58 -5.59 -8.39 1.54
C GLY A 58 -6.67 -7.81 2.45
N HIS A 59 -7.16 -8.59 3.43
CA HIS A 59 -8.13 -8.11 4.41
C HIS A 59 -7.53 -7.05 5.33
N ALA A 60 -6.30 -7.23 5.81
CA ALA A 60 -5.59 -6.25 6.63
C ALA A 60 -5.40 -4.91 5.88
N ILE A 61 -5.02 -4.97 4.60
CA ILE A 61 -4.91 -3.78 3.73
C ILE A 61 -6.26 -3.06 3.61
N ASN A 62 -7.36 -3.80 3.38
CA ASN A 62 -8.68 -3.21 3.31
C ASN A 62 -9.10 -2.52 4.61
N ASN A 63 -8.80 -3.13 5.77
CA ASN A 63 -9.09 -2.52 7.06
C ASN A 63 -8.30 -1.22 7.27
N ALA A 64 -7.03 -1.18 6.84
CA ALA A 64 -6.23 0.04 6.88
C ALA A 64 -6.84 1.14 5.98
N ILE A 65 -7.27 0.80 4.76
CA ILE A 65 -7.95 1.76 3.85
C ILE A 65 -9.21 2.32 4.50
N ILE A 66 -10.05 1.47 5.11
CA ILE A 66 -11.28 1.90 5.79
C ILE A 66 -10.96 2.82 6.97
N ALA A 67 -9.97 2.49 7.78
CA ALA A 67 -9.55 3.31 8.92
C ALA A 67 -9.01 4.68 8.50
N CYS A 68 -8.31 4.76 7.36
CA CYS A 68 -7.79 6.02 6.84
C CYS A 68 -8.86 6.87 6.13
N ARG A 69 -9.94 6.26 5.60
CA ARG A 69 -10.95 6.93 4.77
C ARG A 69 -11.48 8.27 5.35
N PRO A 70 -11.79 8.40 6.65
CA PRO A 70 -12.27 9.67 7.22
C PRO A 70 -11.26 10.83 7.14
N PHE A 71 -9.97 10.51 7.02
CA PHE A 71 -8.87 11.48 7.00
C PHE A 71 -8.36 11.79 5.59
N VAL A 72 -8.88 11.08 4.56
CA VAL A 72 -8.51 11.31 3.17
C VAL A 72 -9.44 12.35 2.56
N ARG A 73 -8.87 13.30 1.81
CA ARG A 73 -9.66 14.30 1.10
C ARG A 73 -10.63 13.63 0.09
N PRO A 74 -11.92 14.01 0.05
CA PRO A 74 -12.92 13.33 -0.77
C PRO A 74 -12.64 13.28 -2.27
N ASP A 75 -11.98 14.30 -2.81
CA ASP A 75 -11.54 14.42 -4.20
C ASP A 75 -10.47 13.37 -4.54
N VAL A 76 -9.43 13.26 -3.70
CA VAL A 76 -8.35 12.26 -3.83
C VAL A 76 -8.92 10.85 -3.76
N LEU A 77 -9.82 10.60 -2.80
CA LEU A 77 -10.47 9.29 -2.64
C LEU A 77 -11.33 8.94 -3.87
N SER A 78 -12.08 9.90 -4.40
CA SER A 78 -12.93 9.71 -5.57
C SER A 78 -12.12 9.42 -6.84
N GLU A 79 -10.98 10.09 -7.02
CA GLU A 79 -10.05 9.83 -8.12
C GLU A 79 -9.49 8.41 -8.07
N LYS A 80 -9.00 7.96 -6.89
CA LYS A 80 -8.46 6.62 -6.72
C LYS A 80 -9.50 5.51 -6.93
N ILE A 81 -10.72 5.68 -6.46
CA ILE A 81 -11.80 4.71 -6.72
C ILE A 81 -12.12 4.62 -8.23
N ARG A 82 -12.06 5.74 -8.97
CA ARG A 82 -12.27 5.72 -10.44
C ARG A 82 -11.13 5.01 -11.18
N GLU A 83 -9.87 5.23 -10.76
CA GLU A 83 -8.70 4.54 -11.33
C GLU A 83 -8.78 3.02 -11.15
N GLU A 84 -9.12 2.55 -9.95
CA GLU A 84 -9.26 1.12 -9.66
C GLU A 84 -10.36 0.45 -10.49
N ARG A 85 -11.47 1.16 -10.73
CA ARG A 85 -12.58 0.67 -11.58
C ARG A 85 -12.22 0.57 -13.05
N ARG A 86 -11.31 1.41 -13.55
CA ARG A 86 -10.83 1.37 -14.95
C ARG A 86 -9.80 0.26 -15.19
N SER A 87 -9.18 -0.24 -14.13
CA SER A 87 -8.12 -1.24 -14.19
C SER A 87 -8.61 -2.68 -13.95
N LYS A 88 -9.93 -2.86 -13.78
CA LYS A 88 -10.63 -4.16 -13.65
C LYS A 88 -11.44 -4.42 -14.91
#